data_AF-A0A851LYV2-F1
#
_entry.id   AF-A0A851LYV2-F1
#
_cell.length_a   1.000
_cell.length_b   1.000
_cell.length_c   1.000
_cell.angle_alpha   90.00
_cell.angle_beta   90.00
_cell.angle_gamma   90.00
#
_symmetry.space_group_name_H-M   'P 1'
#
loop_
_entity.id
_entity.type
_entity.pdbx_description
1 polymer ?
#
loop_
_entity_poly.entity_id
_entity_poly.type
_entity_poly.pdbx_seq_one_letter_code
_entity_poly.pdbx_strand_id
1 'polypeptide(L)'
;AVPWRYLLNTCGQDFPLKTNREIVRLLKGLGGKNITPGVLPPPHVTARTKYVHREEARHNASGLITPWLRKAPPPHNLTIYFGSAYVAVTRPFVEFVLRDQRATDLLAWSEDTYSPDEHFWVTLNRIPGVPGSMPNASWEGDLKAVKWSDMEESHGGCHGHYVRGVCVYGTGDLKWLFNSTCMFANKFELKTYPLTVECLELRHRQRTLSQSEVQVEPNWYF
;
A
#
# COMPACT_ATOMS: atom_id res chain seq x y z
N ALA A 1 -2.36 27.12 -3.14
CA ALA A 1 -2.46 25.64 -3.16
C ALA A 1 -1.12 25.02 -2.75
N VAL A 2 -1.12 23.90 -2.01
CA VAL A 2 0.12 23.27 -1.52
C VAL A 2 0.87 22.56 -2.68
N PRO A 3 2.18 22.80 -2.90
CA PRO A 3 2.93 22.27 -4.04
C PRO A 3 3.51 20.86 -3.80
N TRP A 4 2.67 19.90 -3.40
CA TRP A 4 3.09 18.51 -3.17
C TRP A 4 3.40 17.77 -4.49
N ARG A 5 4.22 16.71 -4.41
CA ARG A 5 4.74 15.95 -5.58
C ARG A 5 4.20 14.54 -5.69
N TYR A 6 4.11 13.84 -4.57
CA TYR A 6 3.62 12.47 -4.47
C TYR A 6 2.58 12.37 -3.35
N LEU A 7 1.60 11.50 -3.54
CA LEU A 7 0.68 11.02 -2.53
C LEU A 7 1.09 9.60 -2.18
N LEU A 8 1.27 9.33 -0.88
CA LEU A 8 1.50 8.01 -0.32
C LEU A 8 0.39 7.76 0.69
N ASN A 9 -0.35 6.66 0.56
CA ASN A 9 -1.38 6.32 1.53
C ASN A 9 -0.84 5.37 2.62
N THR A 10 -1.41 5.49 3.81
CA THR A 10 -1.08 4.68 4.99
C THR A 10 -2.35 4.35 5.77
N CYS A 11 -2.31 3.32 6.59
CA CYS A 11 -3.33 2.99 7.58
C CYS A 11 -2.79 3.15 9.02
N GLY A 12 -3.68 3.06 10.02
CA GLY A 12 -3.32 3.30 11.42
C GLY A 12 -2.34 2.30 12.06
N GLN A 13 -2.04 1.18 11.39
CA GLN A 13 -1.07 0.18 11.86
C GLN A 13 0.25 0.20 11.07
N ASP A 14 0.47 1.23 10.26
CA ASP A 14 1.70 1.41 9.51
C ASP A 14 2.77 2.15 10.32
N PHE A 15 4.04 1.86 10.04
CA PHE A 15 5.18 2.62 10.57
C PHE A 15 6.26 2.85 9.49
N PRO A 16 6.91 4.03 9.43
CA PRO A 16 7.97 4.30 8.46
C PRO A 16 9.28 3.60 8.83
N LEU A 17 9.90 2.91 7.87
CA LEU A 17 11.22 2.29 8.00
C LEU A 17 12.36 3.18 7.46
N LYS A 18 12.00 4.20 6.67
CA LYS A 18 12.92 5.16 6.04
C LYS A 18 12.61 6.57 6.51
N THR A 19 13.65 7.35 6.81
CA THR A 19 13.47 8.76 7.22
C THR A 19 12.80 9.55 6.11
N ASN A 20 12.22 10.70 6.43
CA ASN A 20 11.64 11.58 5.41
C ASN A 20 12.66 11.92 4.30
N ARG A 21 13.93 12.18 4.66
CA ARG A 21 15.00 12.46 3.70
C ARG A 21 15.26 11.27 2.77
N GLU A 22 15.22 10.05 3.28
CA GLU A 22 15.39 8.82 2.51
C GLU A 22 14.19 8.56 1.59
N ILE A 23 12.96 8.72 2.08
CA ILE A 23 11.74 8.62 1.28
C ILE A 23 11.78 9.63 0.13
N VAL A 24 12.13 10.89 0.39
CA VAL A 24 12.25 11.92 -0.66
C VAL A 24 13.30 11.53 -1.70
N ARG A 25 14.45 10.99 -1.29
CA ARG A 25 15.49 10.52 -2.22
C ARG A 25 14.99 9.37 -3.10
N LEU A 26 14.31 8.38 -2.50
CA LEU A 26 13.72 7.25 -3.22
C LEU A 26 12.69 7.74 -4.26
N LEU A 27 11.76 8.60 -3.85
CA LEU A 27 10.73 9.15 -4.73
C LEU A 27 11.32 10.00 -5.88
N LYS A 28 12.38 10.77 -5.62
CA LYS A 28 13.11 11.48 -6.68
C LYS A 28 13.75 10.52 -7.68
N GLY A 29 14.29 9.40 -7.21
CA GLY A 29 14.87 8.34 -8.05
C GLY A 29 13.87 7.68 -9.00
N LEU A 30 12.57 7.76 -8.72
CA LEU A 30 11.53 7.22 -9.61
C LEU A 30 11.34 8.03 -10.89
N GLY A 31 11.88 9.26 -10.98
CA GLY A 31 11.79 10.08 -12.19
C GLY A 31 10.35 10.39 -12.62
N GLY A 32 9.42 10.56 -11.66
CA GLY A 32 8.01 10.85 -11.94
C GLY A 32 7.14 9.61 -12.23
N LYS A 33 7.67 8.40 -12.01
CA LYS A 33 6.89 7.16 -12.08
C LYS A 33 6.10 6.92 -10.78
N ASN A 34 4.96 6.25 -10.91
CA ASN A 34 4.14 5.80 -9.79
C ASN A 34 4.61 4.41 -9.29
N ILE A 35 4.28 4.08 -8.04
CA ILE A 35 4.41 2.74 -7.45
C ILE A 35 3.00 2.21 -7.14
N THR A 36 2.60 1.19 -7.89
CA THR A 36 1.35 0.42 -7.69
C THR A 36 1.68 -1.07 -7.88
N PRO A 37 2.19 -1.76 -6.85
CA PRO A 37 2.63 -3.14 -6.96
C PRO A 37 1.44 -4.04 -7.33
N GLY A 38 1.61 -4.90 -8.33
CA GLY A 38 0.57 -5.83 -8.76
C GLY A 38 0.80 -6.47 -10.12
N VAL A 39 0.02 -7.50 -10.41
CA VAL A 39 0.14 -8.40 -11.56
C VAL A 39 -1.23 -8.64 -12.21
N LEU A 40 -1.26 -9.41 -13.30
CA LEU A 40 -2.52 -9.93 -13.82
C LEU A 40 -3.22 -10.82 -12.77
N PRO A 41 -4.56 -10.86 -12.76
CA PRO A 41 -5.33 -11.55 -11.73
C PRO A 41 -4.96 -13.03 -11.65
N PRO A 42 -4.45 -13.53 -10.51
CA PRO A 42 -4.34 -14.96 -10.30
C PRO A 42 -5.73 -15.62 -10.24
N PRO A 43 -5.85 -16.93 -10.54
CA PRO A 43 -7.16 -17.60 -10.67
C PRO A 43 -8.09 -17.39 -9.47
N HIS A 44 -7.55 -17.41 -8.25
CA HIS A 44 -8.32 -17.33 -7.01
C HIS A 44 -8.95 -15.95 -6.74
N VAL A 45 -8.45 -14.85 -7.34
CA VAL A 45 -9.04 -13.50 -7.16
C VAL A 45 -10.04 -13.13 -8.24
N THR A 46 -10.11 -13.88 -9.36
CA THR A 46 -10.96 -13.53 -10.50
C THR A 46 -12.45 -13.41 -10.14
N ALA A 47 -12.92 -14.14 -9.13
CA ALA A 47 -14.30 -14.06 -8.66
C ALA A 47 -14.68 -12.66 -8.15
N ARG A 48 -13.71 -11.92 -7.57
CA ARG A 48 -13.91 -10.61 -6.92
C ARG A 48 -14.38 -9.51 -7.87
N THR A 49 -14.08 -9.66 -9.16
CA THR A 49 -14.43 -8.72 -10.23
C THR A 49 -15.36 -9.32 -11.28
N LYS A 50 -15.57 -10.64 -11.24
CA LYS A 50 -16.51 -11.35 -12.11
C LYS A 50 -17.96 -11.25 -11.63
N TYR A 51 -18.17 -11.19 -10.31
CA TYR A 51 -19.50 -11.15 -9.70
C TYR A 51 -19.73 -9.87 -8.92
N VAL A 52 -21.00 -9.52 -8.76
CA VAL A 52 -21.48 -8.42 -7.93
C VAL A 52 -21.31 -8.80 -6.46
N HIS A 53 -20.82 -7.85 -5.66
CA HIS A 53 -20.69 -7.93 -4.21
C HIS A 53 -21.43 -6.74 -3.58
N ARG A 54 -22.31 -7.00 -2.62
CA ARG A 54 -23.11 -5.96 -1.96
C ARG A 54 -22.97 -6.04 -0.46
N GLU A 55 -22.93 -4.88 0.19
CA GLU A 55 -23.05 -4.82 1.63
C GLU A 55 -24.52 -5.07 2.02
N GLU A 56 -24.73 -6.00 2.93
CA GLU A 56 -26.02 -6.27 3.55
C GLU A 56 -25.94 -5.91 5.02
N ALA A 57 -26.79 -4.97 5.45
CA ALA A 57 -26.95 -4.64 6.86
C ALA A 57 -27.68 -5.79 7.56
N ARG A 58 -27.00 -6.45 8.49
CA ARG A 58 -27.62 -7.40 9.42
C ARG A 58 -27.72 -6.75 10.79
N HIS A 59 -28.64 -7.23 11.62
CA HIS A 59 -29.05 -6.60 12.88
C HIS A 59 -27.91 -6.12 13.80
N ASN A 60 -26.69 -6.69 13.73
CA ASN A 60 -25.50 -6.23 14.49
C ASN A 60 -24.18 -6.19 13.68
N ALA A 61 -24.20 -6.38 12.35
CA ALA A 61 -23.00 -6.34 11.51
C ALA A 61 -23.36 -6.11 10.03
N SER A 62 -22.55 -5.36 9.30
CA SER A 62 -22.58 -5.40 7.83
C SER A 62 -21.73 -6.57 7.33
N GLY A 63 -22.25 -7.33 6.36
CA GLY A 63 -21.53 -8.40 5.71
C GLY A 63 -21.59 -8.26 4.19
N LEU A 64 -20.53 -8.68 3.50
CA LEU A 64 -20.55 -8.75 2.04
C LEU A 64 -21.28 -10.01 1.60
N ILE A 65 -22.31 -9.84 0.78
CA ILE A 65 -23.00 -10.93 0.09
C ILE A 65 -22.60 -10.97 -1.38
N THR A 66 -22.49 -12.18 -1.93
CA THR A 66 -22.19 -12.41 -3.35
C THR A 66 -23.38 -13.12 -3.97
N PRO A 67 -24.36 -12.41 -4.56
CA PRO A 67 -25.54 -13.02 -5.19
C PRO A 67 -25.23 -13.86 -6.44
N TRP A 68 -23.95 -14.03 -6.80
CA TRP A 68 -23.48 -14.71 -8.02
C TRP A 68 -24.01 -14.09 -9.32
N LEU A 69 -24.48 -12.84 -9.26
CA LEU A 69 -24.83 -12.04 -10.43
C LEU A 69 -23.54 -11.62 -11.14
N ARG A 70 -23.42 -11.95 -12.42
CA ARG A 70 -22.24 -11.63 -13.22
C ARG A 70 -22.20 -10.14 -13.55
N LYS A 71 -21.03 -9.51 -13.38
CA LYS A 71 -20.81 -8.11 -13.76
C LYS A 71 -20.69 -7.95 -15.27
N ALA A 72 -21.02 -6.75 -15.75
CA ALA A 72 -20.62 -6.31 -17.08
C ALA A 72 -19.08 -6.30 -17.22
N PRO A 73 -18.53 -6.41 -18.44
CA PRO A 73 -17.08 -6.25 -18.66
C PRO A 73 -16.57 -4.91 -18.12
N PRO A 74 -15.27 -4.80 -17.78
CA PRO A 74 -14.66 -3.53 -17.41
C PRO A 74 -14.88 -2.45 -18.49
N PRO A 75 -15.10 -1.19 -18.11
CA PRO A 75 -15.29 -0.11 -19.07
C PRO A 75 -14.03 0.12 -19.90
N HIS A 76 -14.18 0.76 -21.06
CA HIS A 76 -13.06 1.13 -21.96
C HIS A 76 -12.16 -0.03 -22.40
N ASN A 77 -12.67 -1.27 -22.35
CA ASN A 77 -11.91 -2.49 -22.62
C ASN A 77 -10.64 -2.60 -21.75
N LEU A 78 -10.71 -2.10 -20.51
CA LEU A 78 -9.60 -2.15 -19.57
C LEU A 78 -9.29 -3.60 -19.16
N THR A 79 -8.00 -3.93 -19.15
CA THR A 79 -7.52 -5.16 -18.50
C THR A 79 -7.39 -4.89 -17.01
N ILE A 80 -8.08 -5.66 -16.18
CA ILE A 80 -7.98 -5.54 -14.72
C ILE A 80 -6.69 -6.19 -14.24
N TYR A 81 -5.98 -5.48 -13.36
CA TYR A 81 -4.81 -5.97 -12.63
C TYR A 81 -5.13 -6.05 -11.13
N PHE A 82 -4.41 -6.89 -10.39
CA PHE A 82 -4.53 -7.02 -8.94
C PHE A 82 -3.22 -6.73 -8.24
N GLY A 83 -3.29 -6.08 -7.09
CA GLY A 83 -2.15 -5.51 -6.41
C GLY A 83 -2.47 -5.07 -4.98
N SER A 84 -1.65 -4.16 -4.45
CA SER A 84 -1.82 -3.64 -3.10
C SER A 84 -2.74 -2.41 -3.06
N ALA A 85 -3.47 -2.26 -1.96
CA ALA A 85 -4.14 -1.02 -1.60
C ALA A 85 -3.16 0.15 -1.34
N TYR A 86 -1.89 -0.16 -1.02
CA TYR A 86 -0.87 0.86 -0.75
C TYR A 86 -0.15 1.29 -2.02
N VAL A 87 -0.09 2.61 -2.25
CA VAL A 87 0.46 3.22 -3.46
C VAL A 87 1.31 4.45 -3.15
N ALA A 88 2.22 4.76 -4.06
CA ALA A 88 2.89 6.05 -4.13
C ALA A 88 2.68 6.64 -5.53
N VAL A 89 1.82 7.64 -5.66
CA VAL A 89 1.40 8.18 -6.96
C VAL A 89 1.74 9.65 -7.09
N THR A 90 2.09 10.07 -8.30
CA THR A 90 2.41 11.46 -8.60
C THR A 90 1.18 12.35 -8.58
N ARG A 91 1.39 13.65 -8.32
CA ARG A 91 0.31 14.63 -8.40
C ARG A 91 -0.45 14.64 -9.73
N PRO A 92 0.21 14.63 -10.91
CA PRO A 92 -0.49 14.52 -12.18
C PRO A 92 -1.34 13.26 -12.32
N PHE A 93 -0.91 12.12 -11.75
CA PHE A 93 -1.72 10.90 -11.74
C PHE A 93 -2.97 11.07 -10.89
N VAL A 94 -2.88 11.71 -9.72
CA VAL A 94 -4.05 12.01 -8.89
C VAL A 94 -5.04 12.92 -9.65
N GLU A 95 -4.55 13.94 -10.34
CA GLU A 95 -5.42 14.80 -11.17
C GLU A 95 -6.08 14.01 -12.31
N PHE A 96 -5.37 13.06 -12.93
CA PHE A 96 -5.94 12.11 -13.89
C PHE A 96 -7.05 11.27 -13.25
N VAL A 97 -6.82 10.68 -12.08
CA VAL A 97 -7.82 9.86 -11.37
C VAL A 97 -9.09 10.66 -11.07
N LEU A 98 -8.96 11.95 -10.76
CA LEU A 98 -10.08 12.81 -10.40
C LEU A 98 -10.88 13.35 -11.59
N ARG A 99 -10.33 13.34 -12.81
CA ARG A 99 -10.90 14.08 -13.96
C ARG A 99 -11.09 13.25 -15.23
N ASP A 100 -10.34 12.17 -15.41
CA ASP A 100 -10.41 11.36 -16.63
C ASP A 100 -11.58 10.38 -16.56
N GLN A 101 -12.40 10.35 -17.62
CA GLN A 101 -13.59 9.51 -17.69
C GLN A 101 -13.27 8.02 -17.49
N ARG A 102 -12.09 7.54 -17.91
CA ARG A 102 -11.69 6.14 -17.71
C ARG A 102 -11.54 5.81 -16.23
N ALA A 103 -11.02 6.75 -15.43
CA ALA A 103 -10.86 6.58 -14.00
C ALA A 103 -12.21 6.63 -13.28
N THR A 104 -13.05 7.60 -13.63
CA THR A 104 -14.41 7.72 -13.07
C THR A 104 -15.28 6.50 -13.39
N ASP A 105 -15.28 6.04 -14.64
CA ASP A 105 -16.07 4.86 -15.04
C ASP A 105 -15.54 3.58 -14.39
N LEU A 106 -14.22 3.43 -14.25
CA LEU A 106 -13.66 2.28 -13.53
C LEU A 106 -14.02 2.31 -12.04
N LEU A 107 -14.06 3.48 -11.43
CA LEU A 107 -14.48 3.63 -10.03
C LEU A 107 -15.93 3.20 -9.86
N ALA A 108 -16.84 3.74 -10.69
CA ALA A 108 -18.25 3.37 -10.69
C ALA A 108 -18.47 1.86 -10.94
N TRP A 109 -17.73 1.29 -11.91
CA TRP A 109 -17.77 -0.15 -12.16
C TRP A 109 -17.23 -0.97 -10.98
N SER A 110 -16.35 -0.42 -10.15
CA SER A 110 -15.74 -1.12 -9.01
C SER A 110 -16.58 -1.06 -7.73
N GLU A 111 -17.65 -0.26 -7.67
CA GLU A 111 -18.44 -0.04 -6.44
C GLU A 111 -19.00 -1.33 -5.82
N ASP A 112 -19.41 -2.27 -6.67
CA ASP A 112 -19.97 -3.57 -6.26
C ASP A 112 -19.01 -4.73 -6.60
N THR A 113 -17.70 -4.48 -6.47
CA THR A 113 -16.66 -5.52 -6.51
C THR A 113 -16.13 -5.84 -5.11
N TYR A 114 -15.41 -6.94 -4.95
CA TYR A 114 -14.79 -7.28 -3.66
C TYR A 114 -13.36 -6.72 -3.57
N SER A 115 -13.09 -5.92 -2.54
CA SER A 115 -11.79 -5.25 -2.30
C SER A 115 -11.31 -4.43 -3.51
N PRO A 116 -12.07 -3.38 -3.91
CA PRO A 116 -11.72 -2.57 -5.09
C PRO A 116 -10.38 -1.84 -4.98
N ASP A 117 -9.92 -1.59 -3.77
CA ASP A 117 -8.61 -1.05 -3.46
C ASP A 117 -7.45 -1.92 -3.98
N GLU A 118 -7.64 -3.24 -4.10
CA GLU A 118 -6.65 -4.18 -4.61
C GLU A 118 -6.61 -4.26 -6.15
N HIS A 119 -7.48 -3.57 -6.90
CA HIS A 119 -7.38 -3.53 -8.37
C HIS A 119 -7.46 -2.13 -8.98
N PHE A 120 -8.13 -1.18 -8.35
CA PHE A 120 -8.40 0.14 -8.91
C PHE A 120 -7.10 0.88 -9.31
N TRP A 121 -6.19 1.05 -8.34
CA TRP A 121 -4.97 1.83 -8.53
C TRP A 121 -4.03 1.21 -9.56
N VAL A 122 -3.76 -0.09 -9.43
CA VAL A 122 -2.85 -0.81 -10.33
C VAL A 122 -3.41 -0.85 -11.74
N THR A 123 -4.72 -1.07 -11.91
CA THR A 123 -5.37 -1.08 -13.23
C THR A 123 -5.17 0.26 -13.95
N LEU A 124 -5.45 1.38 -13.28
CA LEU A 124 -5.26 2.70 -13.87
C LEU A 124 -3.80 2.99 -14.22
N ASN A 125 -2.86 2.60 -13.36
CA ASN A 125 -1.43 2.84 -13.59
C ASN A 125 -0.82 1.96 -14.69
N ARG A 126 -1.54 0.94 -15.17
CA ARG A 126 -1.14 0.08 -16.30
C ARG A 126 -1.61 0.62 -17.65
N ILE A 127 -2.46 1.65 -17.68
CA ILE A 127 -2.91 2.30 -18.91
C ILE A 127 -1.73 3.07 -19.54
N PRO A 128 -1.28 2.73 -20.77
CA PRO A 128 -0.19 3.44 -21.41
C PRO A 128 -0.51 4.93 -21.61
N GLY A 129 0.45 5.79 -21.28
CA GLY A 129 0.36 7.24 -21.51
C GLY A 129 -0.35 8.04 -20.42
N VAL A 130 -0.87 7.41 -19.36
CA VAL A 130 -1.32 8.17 -18.18
C VAL A 130 -0.13 8.66 -17.36
N PRO A 131 -0.25 9.76 -16.58
CA PRO A 131 0.90 10.33 -15.91
C PRO A 131 1.58 9.36 -14.93
N GLY A 132 2.88 9.13 -15.11
CA GLY A 132 3.65 8.21 -14.26
C GLY A 132 3.33 6.72 -14.45
N SER A 133 2.59 6.35 -15.51
CA SER A 133 2.20 4.98 -15.83
C SER A 133 3.39 4.01 -15.89
N MET A 134 3.16 2.78 -15.45
CA MET A 134 4.15 1.70 -15.48
C MET A 134 3.52 0.44 -16.09
N PRO A 135 3.26 0.37 -17.42
CA PRO A 135 2.47 -0.70 -18.04
C PRO A 135 3.06 -2.12 -17.86
N ASN A 136 4.39 -2.23 -17.75
CA ASN A 136 5.10 -3.52 -17.65
C ASN A 136 5.61 -3.85 -16.25
N ALA A 137 5.26 -3.04 -15.23
CA ALA A 137 5.68 -3.33 -13.87
C ALA A 137 4.91 -4.52 -13.27
N SER A 138 5.53 -5.13 -12.26
CA SER A 138 4.98 -6.18 -11.41
C SER A 138 4.89 -5.66 -9.96
N TRP A 139 5.66 -6.26 -9.04
CA TRP A 139 5.69 -5.98 -7.61
C TRP A 139 6.80 -5.00 -7.19
N GLU A 140 7.39 -4.24 -8.12
CA GLU A 140 8.51 -3.36 -7.81
C GLU A 140 8.08 -2.11 -7.02
N GLY A 141 9.03 -1.52 -6.29
CA GLY A 141 8.90 -0.19 -5.67
C GLY A 141 9.06 -0.14 -4.16
N ASP A 142 9.19 -1.30 -3.48
CA ASP A 142 9.52 -1.42 -2.05
C ASP A 142 8.72 -0.43 -1.17
N LEU A 143 7.41 -0.37 -1.39
CA LEU A 143 6.59 0.62 -0.68
C LEU A 143 6.29 0.16 0.75
N LYS A 144 5.84 -1.09 0.89
CA LYS A 144 5.35 -1.66 2.15
C LYS A 144 5.94 -3.04 2.39
N ALA A 145 6.68 -3.18 3.48
CA ALA A 145 7.09 -4.47 4.01
C ALA A 145 5.90 -5.13 4.72
N VAL A 146 5.53 -6.33 4.29
CA VAL A 146 4.45 -7.13 4.87
C VAL A 146 4.93 -8.58 4.96
N LYS A 147 4.79 -9.20 6.14
CA LYS A 147 5.03 -10.64 6.32
C LYS A 147 3.71 -11.39 6.23
N TRP A 148 3.54 -12.16 5.16
CA TRP A 148 2.38 -13.00 4.93
C TRP A 148 2.62 -14.41 5.46
N SER A 149 1.61 -15.03 6.07
CA SER A 149 1.71 -16.35 6.70
C SER A 149 1.97 -17.48 5.71
N ASP A 150 1.64 -17.31 4.44
CA ASP A 150 1.91 -18.26 3.36
C ASP A 150 3.33 -18.11 2.76
N MET A 151 4.12 -17.15 3.27
CA MET A 151 5.48 -16.87 2.80
C MET A 151 6.53 -16.95 3.92
N GLU A 152 6.28 -17.69 5.01
CA GLU A 152 7.17 -17.72 6.19
C GLU A 152 8.63 -18.04 5.87
N GLU A 153 8.86 -18.99 4.97
CA GLU A 153 10.20 -19.40 4.55
C GLU A 153 11.02 -18.24 3.97
N SER A 154 10.36 -17.28 3.30
CA SER A 154 11.03 -16.14 2.67
C SER A 154 11.49 -15.06 3.65
N HIS A 155 10.86 -14.99 4.83
CA HIS A 155 11.03 -13.87 5.76
C HIS A 155 11.38 -14.30 7.19
N GLY A 156 11.51 -15.60 7.42
CA GLY A 156 11.93 -16.19 8.69
C GLY A 156 10.81 -16.30 9.72
N GLY A 157 9.55 -16.37 9.28
CA GLY A 157 8.38 -16.44 10.16
C GLY A 157 8.04 -15.12 10.86
N CYS A 158 6.90 -15.09 11.56
CA CYS A 158 6.48 -13.93 12.36
C CYS A 158 6.89 -14.12 13.82
N HIS A 159 7.58 -13.14 14.40
CA HIS A 159 7.97 -13.16 15.82
C HIS A 159 7.01 -12.36 16.73
N GLY A 160 5.84 -11.98 16.20
CA GLY A 160 4.69 -11.55 16.96
C GLY A 160 3.54 -12.55 16.81
N HIS A 161 2.48 -12.18 16.10
CA HIS A 161 1.37 -13.09 15.79
C HIS A 161 0.68 -12.73 14.48
N TYR A 162 0.02 -13.69 13.83
CA TYR A 162 -0.74 -13.44 12.61
C TYR A 162 -2.18 -13.04 12.91
N VAL A 163 -2.68 -12.02 12.21
CA VAL A 163 -4.10 -11.69 12.17
C VAL A 163 -4.52 -11.59 10.71
N ARG A 164 -5.47 -12.44 10.30
CA ARG A 164 -5.94 -12.55 8.90
C ARG A 164 -4.80 -12.79 7.90
N GLY A 165 -3.85 -13.67 8.25
CA GLY A 165 -2.71 -14.02 7.39
C GLY A 165 -1.58 -12.98 7.29
N VAL A 166 -1.71 -11.83 7.97
CA VAL A 166 -0.66 -10.79 8.02
C VAL A 166 -0.05 -10.72 9.41
N CYS A 167 1.28 -10.74 9.49
CA CYS A 167 2.04 -10.63 10.74
C CYS A 167 1.83 -9.26 11.41
N VAL A 168 1.41 -9.29 12.67
CA VAL A 168 1.64 -8.20 13.64
C VAL A 168 3.06 -8.38 14.17
N TYR A 169 3.96 -7.47 13.82
CA TYR A 169 5.37 -7.58 14.15
C TYR A 169 5.60 -7.58 15.66
N GLY A 170 6.41 -8.51 16.14
CA GLY A 170 6.92 -8.55 17.51
C GLY A 170 8.40 -8.16 17.57
N THR A 171 8.97 -8.14 18.78
CA THR A 171 10.34 -7.64 18.99
C THR A 171 11.39 -8.44 18.23
N GLY A 172 11.15 -9.74 18.02
CA GLY A 172 12.02 -10.60 17.20
C GLY A 172 12.07 -10.23 15.72
N ASP A 173 11.13 -9.42 15.21
CA ASP A 173 11.10 -8.99 13.81
C ASP A 173 11.98 -7.75 13.54
N LEU A 174 12.50 -7.09 14.57
CA LEU A 174 13.27 -5.85 14.44
C LEU A 174 14.46 -5.97 13.48
N LYS A 175 15.21 -7.08 13.51
CA LYS A 175 16.33 -7.30 12.59
C LYS A 175 15.87 -7.32 11.13
N TRP A 176 14.75 -7.98 10.85
CA TRP A 176 14.17 -8.04 9.51
C TRP A 176 13.66 -6.65 9.07
N LEU A 177 12.98 -5.94 9.97
CA LEU A 177 12.47 -4.58 9.73
C LEU A 177 13.60 -3.56 9.48
N PHE A 178 14.69 -3.62 10.24
CA PHE A 178 15.84 -2.74 10.08
C PHE A 178 16.59 -2.95 8.76
N ASN A 179 16.57 -4.18 8.24
CA ASN A 179 17.23 -4.56 6.99
C ASN A 179 16.33 -4.39 5.75
N SER A 180 15.03 -4.14 5.94
CA SER A 180 14.11 -3.98 4.83
C SER A 180 14.48 -2.77 3.97
N THR A 181 14.39 -2.92 2.64
CA THR A 181 14.49 -1.81 1.68
C THR A 181 13.23 -0.95 1.63
N CYS A 182 12.11 -1.46 2.17
CA CYS A 182 10.82 -0.79 2.06
C CYS A 182 10.74 0.56 2.77
N MET A 183 9.88 1.46 2.27
CA MET A 183 9.64 2.77 2.87
C MET A 183 8.86 2.66 4.20
N PHE A 184 7.84 1.81 4.22
CA PHE A 184 6.97 1.56 5.37
C PHE A 184 6.86 0.06 5.66
N ALA A 185 6.32 -0.30 6.82
CA ALA A 185 5.96 -1.68 7.17
C ALA A 185 4.53 -1.75 7.71
N ASN A 186 3.86 -2.90 7.51
CA ASN A 186 2.55 -3.24 8.05
C ASN A 186 2.55 -4.69 8.58
N LYS A 187 2.10 -4.98 9.81
CA LYS A 187 1.40 -4.11 10.78
C LYS A 187 2.03 -4.11 12.17
N PHE A 188 1.81 -3.01 12.89
CA PHE A 188 2.25 -2.81 14.26
C PHE A 188 1.07 -2.75 15.23
N GLU A 189 1.34 -3.15 16.47
CA GLU A 189 0.40 -3.02 17.58
C GLU A 189 1.14 -2.59 18.85
N LEU A 190 1.09 -1.30 19.16
CA LEU A 190 1.82 -0.70 20.28
C LEU A 190 1.47 -1.33 21.63
N LYS A 191 0.20 -1.70 21.84
CA LYS A 191 -0.25 -2.31 23.09
C LYS A 191 0.31 -3.71 23.32
N THR A 192 0.51 -4.47 22.26
CA THR A 192 0.94 -5.87 22.32
C THR A 192 2.46 -6.00 22.27
N TYR A 193 3.14 -5.18 21.45
CA TYR A 193 4.58 -5.21 21.29
C TYR A 193 5.20 -3.79 21.36
N PRO A 194 5.13 -3.11 22.53
CA PRO A 194 5.56 -1.71 22.66
C PRO A 194 7.03 -1.51 22.24
N LEU A 195 7.93 -2.39 22.70
CA LEU A 195 9.36 -2.34 22.37
C LEU A 195 9.64 -2.41 20.86
N THR A 196 8.77 -3.04 20.06
CA THR A 196 8.95 -3.10 18.60
C THR A 196 8.80 -1.71 17.98
N VAL A 197 7.77 -0.98 18.40
CA VAL A 197 7.49 0.38 17.90
C VAL A 197 8.49 1.37 18.48
N GLU A 198 8.76 1.30 19.79
CA GLU A 198 9.71 2.20 20.48
C GLU A 198 11.14 2.08 19.93
N CYS A 199 11.62 0.86 19.67
CA CYS A 199 12.94 0.68 19.04
C CYS A 199 13.00 1.25 17.62
N LEU A 200 11.92 1.10 16.84
CA LEU A 200 11.84 1.70 15.51
C LEU A 200 11.81 3.21 15.58
N GLU A 201 11.03 3.80 16.49
CA GLU A 201 10.96 5.24 16.72
C GLU A 201 12.32 5.81 17.12
N LEU A 202 12.98 5.22 18.11
CA LEU A 202 14.31 5.64 18.57
C LEU A 202 15.32 5.61 17.41
N ARG A 203 15.36 4.51 16.66
CA ARG A 203 16.22 4.39 15.47
C ARG A 203 15.88 5.46 14.42
N HIS A 204 14.60 5.72 14.20
CA HIS A 204 14.14 6.71 13.23
C HIS A 204 14.55 8.14 13.64
N ARG A 205 14.36 8.47 14.92
CA ARG A 205 14.76 9.76 15.51
C ARG A 205 16.26 9.97 15.38
N GLN A 206 17.08 9.01 15.83
CA GLN A 206 18.53 9.09 15.75
C GLN A 206 19.03 9.31 14.32
N ARG A 207 18.47 8.57 13.34
CA ARG A 207 18.82 8.72 11.92
C ARG A 207 18.36 10.06 11.34
N THR A 208 17.20 10.57 11.76
CA THR A 208 16.71 11.87 11.33
C THR A 208 17.61 12.99 11.84
N LEU A 209 17.98 12.95 13.13
CA LEU A 209 18.86 13.95 13.75
C LEU A 209 20.27 13.90 13.15
N SER A 210 20.83 12.72 12.89
CA SER A 210 22.15 12.60 12.24
C SER A 210 22.15 13.05 10.78
N GLN A 211 20.98 13.08 10.14
CA GLN A 211 20.79 13.58 8.78
C GLN A 211 20.42 15.06 8.73
N SER A 212 20.32 15.74 9.88
CA SER A 212 19.93 17.14 9.97
C SER A 212 20.91 18.04 9.21
N GLU A 213 20.38 18.96 8.41
CA GLU A 213 21.14 20.00 7.71
C GLU A 213 21.17 21.31 8.52
N VAL A 214 20.48 21.34 9.66
CA VAL A 214 20.47 22.44 10.64
C VAL A 214 21.03 21.97 11.97
N GLN A 215 21.48 22.92 12.80
CA GLN A 215 21.95 22.62 14.15
C GLN A 215 20.85 21.92 14.93
N VAL A 216 21.16 20.75 15.48
CA VAL A 216 20.24 19.98 16.30
C VAL A 216 20.19 20.59 17.69
N GLU A 217 18.99 20.91 18.16
CA GLU A 217 18.80 21.36 19.53
C GLU A 217 18.88 20.18 20.51
N PRO A 218 19.50 20.33 21.70
CA PRO A 218 19.63 19.26 22.68
C PRO A 218 18.29 18.63 23.11
N ASN A 219 17.21 19.41 23.15
CA ASN A 219 15.87 18.96 23.49
C ASN A 219 15.23 18.04 22.42
N TRP A 220 15.78 17.95 21.20
CA TRP A 220 15.21 17.07 20.16
C TRP A 220 15.59 15.59 20.34
N TYR A 221 16.58 15.32 21.20
CA TYR A 221 17.01 13.96 21.55
C TYR A 221 16.09 13.29 22.59
N PHE A 222 15.27 14.06 23.30
CA PHE A 222 14.47 13.61 24.45
C PHE A 222 12.99 13.95 24.29
#